data_AF-A0A6B2LJ24-F1
#
_entry.id   AF-A0A6B2LJ24-F1
#
_cell.length_a   1.000
_cell.length_b   1.000
_cell.length_c   1.000
_cell.angle_alpha   90.00
_cell.angle_beta   90.00
_cell.angle_gamma   90.00
#
_symmetry.space_group_name_H-M   'P 1'
#
loop_
_entity.id
_entity.type
_entity.pdbx_description
1 polymer ?
#
loop_
_entity_poly.entity_id
_entity_poly.type
_entity_poly.pdbx_seq_one_letter_code
_entity_poly.pdbx_strand_id
1 'polypeptide(L)'
;MVGTAANRDHLRQDHTYATLLAEQYSSLTAENSCKFGPTEPSRNSFSFADCDAILNASRANGAAFRAHNLVWGVSNPAWLENGHFSPDEKRAILVNHIQHYGSAPYCWDVVNEAVTDQSGSTLFKPNIWYPDVPDYVDLAFKTARAAHPHVKLFYNDYSHASSTGWSAEKSNKVFNMIASMKNRGVPIDGVGFQLHVDLMKL
;
A
#
# COMPACT_ATOMS: atom_id res chain seq x y z
N MET A 1 7.83 -8.66 -16.18
CA MET A 1 8.16 -9.00 -14.77
C MET A 1 7.02 -9.84 -14.24
N VAL A 2 7.33 -10.98 -13.63
CA VAL A 2 6.38 -11.86 -12.95
C VAL A 2 6.79 -11.88 -11.49
N GLY A 3 5.85 -11.61 -10.59
CA GLY A 3 6.14 -11.45 -9.17
C GLY A 3 5.17 -12.17 -8.26
N THR A 4 5.54 -12.28 -6.99
CA THR A 4 4.74 -12.92 -5.96
C THR A 4 4.85 -12.18 -4.63
N ALA A 5 3.86 -12.37 -3.75
CA ALA A 5 3.93 -11.93 -2.38
C ALA A 5 4.80 -12.92 -1.57
N ALA A 6 5.65 -12.37 -0.71
CA ALA A 6 6.55 -13.12 0.15
C ALA A 6 6.19 -12.90 1.62
N ASN A 7 6.04 -14.00 2.34
CA ASN A 7 5.90 -13.99 3.80
C ASN A 7 7.27 -14.10 4.46
N ARG A 8 7.55 -13.26 5.45
CA ARG A 8 8.84 -13.25 6.15
C ARG A 8 9.15 -14.57 6.85
N ASP A 9 8.18 -15.20 7.50
CA ASP A 9 8.43 -16.40 8.31
C ASP A 9 8.71 -17.60 7.42
N HIS A 10 7.91 -17.79 6.37
CA HIS A 10 8.17 -18.83 5.36
C HIS A 10 9.50 -18.62 4.65
N LEU A 11 9.86 -17.38 4.30
CA LEU A 11 11.16 -17.07 3.71
C LEU A 11 12.34 -17.49 4.62
N ARG A 12 12.19 -17.39 5.95
CA ARG A 12 13.24 -17.74 6.91
C ARG A 12 13.29 -19.22 7.27
N GLN A 13 12.15 -19.90 7.22
CA GLN A 13 11.99 -21.24 7.82
C GLN A 13 11.83 -22.35 6.79
N ASP A 14 11.40 -22.01 5.56
CA ASP A 14 11.13 -22.98 4.50
C ASP A 14 12.07 -22.77 3.32
N HIS A 15 13.06 -23.66 3.19
CA HIS A 15 14.02 -23.65 2.08
C HIS A 15 13.36 -23.87 0.73
N THR A 16 12.28 -24.68 0.65
CA THR A 16 11.56 -24.91 -0.61
C THR A 16 10.87 -23.63 -1.04
N TYR A 17 10.23 -22.94 -0.10
CA TYR A 17 9.62 -21.64 -0.34
C TYR A 17 10.66 -20.62 -0.85
N ALA A 18 11.79 -20.47 -0.17
CA ALA A 18 12.85 -19.55 -0.56
C ALA A 18 13.43 -19.85 -1.95
N THR A 19 13.66 -21.12 -2.28
CA THR A 19 14.15 -21.56 -3.60
C THR A 19 13.14 -21.23 -4.70
N LEU A 20 11.85 -21.54 -4.49
CA LEU A 20 10.81 -21.23 -5.47
C LEU A 20 10.67 -19.72 -5.72
N LEU A 21 10.80 -18.90 -4.66
CA LEU A 21 10.82 -17.44 -4.79
C LEU A 21 11.98 -16.96 -5.69
N ALA A 22 13.16 -17.58 -5.57
CA ALA A 22 14.34 -17.21 -6.33
C ALA A 22 14.28 -17.66 -7.80
N GLU A 23 13.78 -18.86 -8.05
CA GLU A 23 13.82 -19.48 -9.38
C GLU A 23 12.67 -19.03 -10.29
N GLN A 24 11.49 -18.74 -9.73
CA GLN A 24 10.26 -18.57 -10.51
C GLN A 24 9.83 -17.10 -10.67
N TYR A 25 10.39 -16.18 -9.87
CA TYR A 25 9.89 -14.81 -9.80
C TYR A 25 11.00 -13.77 -9.97
N SER A 26 10.65 -12.69 -10.68
CA SER A 26 11.50 -11.53 -10.95
C SER A 26 11.08 -10.30 -10.14
N SER A 27 10.11 -10.44 -9.24
CA SER A 27 9.73 -9.43 -8.26
C SER A 27 9.13 -10.06 -7.02
N LEU A 28 9.48 -9.52 -5.85
CA LEU A 28 8.86 -9.88 -4.58
C LEU A 28 8.09 -8.68 -4.01
N THR A 29 6.95 -8.95 -3.38
CA THR A 29 6.20 -7.99 -2.57
C THR A 29 6.17 -8.46 -1.13
N ALA A 30 6.50 -7.60 -0.16
CA ALA A 30 6.34 -7.98 1.25
C ALA A 30 4.85 -8.10 1.60
N GLU A 31 4.41 -9.29 2.00
CA GLU A 31 2.99 -9.57 2.27
C GLU A 31 2.46 -8.74 3.46
N ASN A 32 3.25 -8.69 4.54
CA ASN A 32 2.86 -8.05 5.80
C ASN A 32 3.92 -7.12 6.37
N SER A 33 5.20 -7.45 6.18
CA SER A 33 6.31 -6.86 6.95
C SER A 33 6.59 -5.38 6.67
N CYS A 34 6.07 -4.80 5.59
CA CYS A 34 6.21 -3.37 5.28
C CYS A 34 4.95 -2.56 5.60
N LYS A 35 3.92 -3.15 6.22
CA LYS A 35 2.71 -2.42 6.67
C LYS A 35 3.05 -1.51 7.84
N PHE A 36 2.18 -0.54 8.13
CA PHE A 36 2.36 0.42 9.23
C PHE A 36 2.60 -0.29 10.57
N GLY A 37 1.75 -1.26 10.94
CA GLY A 37 1.86 -1.97 12.22
C GLY A 37 3.26 -2.53 12.51
N PRO A 38 3.85 -3.35 11.61
CA PRO A 38 5.21 -3.86 11.77
C PRO A 38 6.31 -2.79 11.71
N THR A 39 6.15 -1.75 10.89
CA THR A 39 7.21 -0.77 10.63
C THR A 39 7.30 0.36 11.66
N GLU A 40 6.22 0.63 12.39
CA GLU A 40 6.19 1.61 13.48
C GLU A 40 5.38 1.04 14.68
N PRO A 41 5.90 0.01 15.37
CA PRO A 41 5.18 -0.68 16.46
C PRO A 41 4.91 0.21 17.67
N SER A 42 5.62 1.32 17.82
CA SER A 42 5.38 2.37 18.82
C SER A 42 5.61 3.73 18.17
N ARG A 43 4.86 4.76 18.58
CA ARG A 43 4.91 6.09 17.97
C ARG A 43 6.35 6.63 17.90
N ASN A 44 6.81 6.99 16.70
CA ASN A 44 8.18 7.44 16.41
C ASN A 44 9.30 6.42 16.67
N SER A 45 8.96 5.12 16.82
CA SER A 45 9.92 4.03 16.95
C SER A 45 9.78 3.11 15.75
N PHE A 46 10.68 3.28 14.78
CA PHE A 46 10.62 2.60 13.49
C PHE A 46 11.50 1.34 13.48
N SER A 47 10.99 0.27 12.86
CA SER A 47 11.75 -0.97 12.64
C SER A 47 11.44 -1.54 11.25
N PHE A 48 12.44 -1.54 10.37
CA PHE A 48 12.30 -2.05 9.01
C PHE A 48 12.88 -3.45 8.82
N ALA A 49 13.43 -4.08 9.87
CA ALA A 49 14.20 -5.32 9.77
C ALA A 49 13.45 -6.47 9.05
N ASP A 50 12.14 -6.59 9.28
CA ASP A 50 11.34 -7.65 8.65
C ASP A 50 10.97 -7.32 7.21
N CYS A 51 10.73 -6.04 6.89
CA CYS A 51 10.56 -5.57 5.51
C CYS A 51 11.87 -5.76 4.73
N ASP A 52 12.99 -5.40 5.35
CA ASP A 52 14.34 -5.49 4.78
C ASP A 52 14.77 -6.93 4.52
N ALA A 53 14.29 -7.90 5.30
CA ALA A 53 14.56 -9.31 5.04
C ALA A 53 14.07 -9.73 3.64
N ILE A 54 12.88 -9.26 3.23
CA ILE A 54 12.31 -9.58 1.92
C ILE A 54 12.98 -8.75 0.82
N LEU A 55 13.29 -7.48 1.09
CA LEU A 55 14.10 -6.65 0.18
C LEU A 55 15.46 -7.31 -0.09
N ASN A 56 16.15 -7.78 0.95
CA ASN A 56 17.47 -8.39 0.79
C ASN A 56 17.38 -9.73 0.05
N ALA A 57 16.35 -10.54 0.29
CA ALA A 57 16.10 -11.74 -0.51
C ALA A 57 15.83 -11.39 -1.99
N SER A 58 15.03 -10.36 -2.26
CA SER A 58 14.80 -9.92 -3.65
C SER A 58 16.10 -9.53 -4.35
N ARG A 59 16.98 -8.79 -3.67
CA ARG A 59 18.30 -8.40 -4.19
C ARG A 59 19.20 -9.60 -4.43
N ALA A 60 19.26 -10.54 -3.49
CA ALA A 60 20.05 -11.76 -3.63
C ALA A 60 19.59 -12.60 -4.84
N ASN A 61 18.29 -12.57 -5.15
CA ASN A 61 17.70 -13.29 -6.26
C ASN A 61 17.75 -12.52 -7.60
N GLY A 62 18.31 -11.29 -7.61
CA GLY A 62 18.23 -10.41 -8.79
C GLY A 62 16.81 -9.97 -9.15
N ALA A 63 15.87 -10.08 -8.20
CA ALA A 63 14.47 -9.69 -8.35
C ALA A 63 14.24 -8.24 -7.93
N ALA A 64 13.22 -7.62 -8.51
CA ALA A 64 12.73 -6.32 -8.06
C ALA A 64 11.95 -6.43 -6.75
N PHE A 65 11.79 -5.30 -6.04
CA PHE A 65 11.01 -5.23 -4.80
C PHE A 65 9.93 -4.17 -4.88
N ARG A 66 8.67 -4.61 -4.73
CA ARG A 66 7.51 -3.73 -4.50
C ARG A 66 7.20 -3.73 -3.01
N ALA A 67 7.16 -2.55 -2.41
CA ALA A 67 6.80 -2.44 -1.00
C ALA A 67 5.31 -2.14 -0.83
N HIS A 68 4.69 -2.85 0.12
CA HIS A 68 3.27 -2.83 0.39
C HIS A 68 3.05 -2.80 1.91
N ASN A 69 2.46 -1.76 2.48
CA ASN A 69 1.97 -0.49 1.91
C ASN A 69 2.19 0.61 2.97
N LEU A 70 2.11 1.89 2.58
CA LEU A 70 2.34 3.00 3.52
C LEU A 70 1.08 3.38 4.30
N VAL A 71 -0.07 3.46 3.62
CA VAL A 71 -1.33 3.93 4.21
C VAL A 71 -2.44 2.95 3.89
N TRP A 72 -3.08 2.43 4.92
CA TRP A 72 -4.24 1.56 4.80
C TRP A 72 -5.21 1.78 5.96
N GLY A 73 -6.46 1.33 5.77
CA GLY A 73 -7.48 1.36 6.82
C GLY A 73 -7.32 0.25 7.86
N VAL A 74 -6.46 -0.75 7.61
CA VAL A 74 -6.25 -1.90 8.49
C VAL A 74 -4.75 -2.21 8.64
N SER A 75 -4.40 -3.11 9.57
CA SER A 75 -3.02 -3.47 9.88
C SER A 75 -2.19 -2.29 10.42
N ASN A 76 -2.85 -1.40 11.17
CA ASN A 76 -2.24 -0.26 11.85
C ASN A 76 -1.68 -0.67 13.22
N PRO A 77 -0.69 0.05 13.77
CA PRO A 77 -0.17 -0.27 15.09
C PRO A 77 -1.18 0.09 16.19
N ALA A 78 -1.19 -0.68 17.28
CA ALA A 78 -2.17 -0.53 18.36
C ALA A 78 -2.16 0.87 19.01
N TRP A 79 -1.01 1.56 19.05
CA TRP A 79 -0.94 2.92 19.58
C TRP A 79 -1.69 3.93 18.70
N LEU A 80 -1.78 3.66 17.38
CA LEU A 80 -2.52 4.51 16.45
C LEU A 80 -4.02 4.27 16.61
N GLU A 81 -4.43 2.99 16.62
CA GLU A 81 -5.85 2.60 16.74
C GLU A 81 -6.49 3.04 18.06
N ASN A 82 -5.74 3.01 19.16
CA ASN A 82 -6.25 3.34 20.50
C ASN A 82 -5.93 4.77 20.97
N GLY A 83 -5.17 5.55 20.19
CA GLY A 83 -4.57 6.79 20.66
C GLY A 83 -5.47 8.03 20.66
N HIS A 84 -6.73 7.94 20.20
CA HIS A 84 -7.73 9.02 20.18
C HIS A 84 -7.19 10.40 19.72
N PHE A 85 -6.57 10.41 18.54
CA PHE A 85 -5.93 11.62 17.99
C PHE A 85 -6.92 12.58 17.34
N SER A 86 -6.66 13.88 17.48
CA SER A 86 -7.31 14.94 16.71
C SER A 86 -6.99 14.86 15.21
N PRO A 87 -7.78 15.50 14.33
CA PRO A 87 -7.49 15.57 12.90
C PRO A 87 -6.07 16.06 12.56
N ASP A 88 -5.58 17.08 13.27
CA ASP A 88 -4.23 17.63 13.04
C ASP A 88 -3.13 16.65 13.48
N GLU A 89 -3.33 15.94 14.59
CA GLU A 89 -2.41 14.89 15.03
C GLU A 89 -2.39 13.72 14.05
N LYS A 90 -3.54 13.30 13.52
CA LYS A 90 -3.62 12.26 12.48
C LYS A 90 -2.88 12.68 11.22
N ARG A 91 -3.04 13.93 10.78
CA ARG A 91 -2.27 14.49 9.65
C ARG A 91 -0.77 14.44 9.93
N ALA A 92 -0.33 14.87 11.12
CA ALA A 92 1.07 14.86 11.50
C ALA A 92 1.64 13.43 11.57
N ILE A 93 0.89 12.47 12.13
CA ILE A 93 1.27 11.05 12.18
C ILE A 93 1.43 10.49 10.77
N LEU A 94 0.47 10.72 9.88
CA LEU A 94 0.53 10.26 8.50
C LEU A 94 1.78 10.79 7.79
N VAL A 95 2.05 12.09 7.91
CA VAL A 95 3.22 12.72 7.29
C VAL A 95 4.52 12.15 7.86
N ASN A 96 4.61 12.03 9.19
CA ASN A 96 5.78 11.48 9.87
C ASN A 96 6.07 10.05 9.44
N HIS A 97 5.06 9.18 9.42
CA HIS A 97 5.21 7.79 8.99
C HIS A 97 5.74 7.70 7.55
N ILE A 98 5.13 8.46 6.64
CA ILE A 98 5.51 8.49 5.22
C ILE A 98 6.89 9.11 5.01
N GLN A 99 7.41 9.96 5.90
CA GLN A 99 8.76 10.50 5.75
C GLN A 99 9.87 9.51 6.14
N HIS A 100 9.54 8.46 6.91
CA HIS A 100 10.52 7.51 7.43
C HIS A 100 10.68 6.25 6.57
N TYR A 101 9.87 6.05 5.52
CA TYR A 101 10.02 4.86 4.68
C TYR A 101 11.28 4.91 3.81
N GLY A 102 11.74 3.74 3.32
CA GLY A 102 12.95 3.64 2.50
C GLY A 102 12.72 3.84 1.00
N SER A 103 13.72 4.38 0.30
CA SER A 103 13.70 4.53 -1.17
C SER A 103 14.17 3.30 -1.96
N ALA A 104 14.47 2.19 -1.29
CA ALA A 104 15.00 0.98 -1.92
C ALA A 104 14.03 0.24 -2.86
N PRO A 105 12.71 0.20 -2.62
CA PRO A 105 11.77 -0.45 -3.53
C PRO A 105 11.68 0.30 -4.87
N TYR A 106 11.38 -0.41 -5.96
CA TYR A 106 11.12 0.26 -7.24
C TYR A 106 9.78 1.01 -7.21
N CYS A 107 8.82 0.51 -6.42
CA CYS A 107 7.56 1.19 -6.15
C CYS A 107 7.05 0.95 -4.72
N TRP A 108 6.22 1.88 -4.26
CA TRP A 108 5.40 1.77 -3.06
C TRP A 108 3.93 1.80 -3.44
N ASP A 109 3.16 0.92 -2.83
CA ASP A 109 1.73 1.14 -2.66
C ASP A 109 1.53 2.19 -1.58
N VAL A 110 1.31 3.44 -2.00
CA VAL A 110 1.22 4.58 -1.09
C VAL A 110 -0.09 4.53 -0.30
N VAL A 111 -1.20 4.31 -1.01
CA VAL A 111 -2.52 4.15 -0.38
C VAL A 111 -3.14 2.86 -0.89
N ASN A 112 -3.55 2.02 0.04
CA ASN A 112 -4.25 0.77 -0.23
C ASN A 112 -5.75 0.91 0.11
N GLU A 113 -6.62 0.50 -0.81
CA GLU A 113 -8.04 0.22 -0.60
C GLU A 113 -8.93 1.35 -0.06
N ALA A 114 -8.60 2.60 -0.41
CA ALA A 114 -9.35 3.78 0.07
C ALA A 114 -10.79 3.83 -0.45
N VAL A 115 -11.04 3.38 -1.69
CA VAL A 115 -12.35 3.54 -2.35
C VAL A 115 -13.34 2.48 -1.87
N THR A 116 -14.57 2.92 -1.58
CA THR A 116 -15.67 2.07 -1.09
C THR A 116 -16.22 1.11 -2.14
N ASP A 117 -16.70 -0.04 -1.67
CA ASP A 117 -17.46 -1.00 -2.48
C ASP A 117 -18.96 -0.63 -2.56
N GLN A 118 -19.41 0.34 -1.75
CA GLN A 118 -20.80 0.79 -1.72
C GLN A 118 -21.16 1.53 -3.01
N SER A 119 -22.38 1.30 -3.49
CA SER A 119 -22.96 2.10 -4.57
C SER A 119 -23.31 3.52 -4.12
N GLY A 120 -23.39 4.46 -5.08
CA GLY A 120 -23.73 5.87 -4.85
C GLY A 120 -22.53 6.81 -4.87
N SER A 121 -22.72 8.04 -4.39
CA SER A 121 -21.74 9.13 -4.49
C SER A 121 -20.59 9.04 -3.48
N THR A 122 -20.70 8.22 -2.43
CA THR A 122 -19.63 8.03 -1.44
C THR A 122 -18.39 7.48 -2.12
N LEU A 123 -17.25 8.17 -1.97
CA LEU A 123 -15.98 7.76 -2.56
C LEU A 123 -15.16 6.88 -1.61
N PHE A 124 -14.93 7.34 -0.38
CA PHE A 124 -14.02 6.68 0.55
C PHE A 124 -14.74 5.80 1.58
N LYS A 125 -14.09 4.70 1.94
CA LYS A 125 -14.48 3.90 3.11
C LYS A 125 -14.13 4.68 4.40
N PRO A 126 -15.02 4.75 5.40
CA PRO A 126 -14.65 5.18 6.74
C PRO A 126 -13.51 4.32 7.29
N ASN A 127 -12.47 4.95 7.83
CA ASN A 127 -11.33 4.29 8.45
C ASN A 127 -10.67 5.24 9.47
N ILE A 128 -9.48 4.88 9.96
CA ILE A 128 -8.78 5.72 10.94
C ILE A 128 -8.40 7.12 10.42
N TRP A 129 -8.27 7.28 9.10
CA TRP A 129 -7.92 8.52 8.42
C TRP A 129 -9.16 9.31 7.98
N TYR A 130 -10.15 8.67 7.36
CA TYR A 130 -11.35 9.30 6.82
C TYR A 130 -12.57 9.07 7.74
N PRO A 131 -13.34 10.13 8.10
CA PRO A 131 -13.39 11.45 7.47
C PRO A 131 -12.49 12.53 8.09
N ASP A 132 -11.81 12.26 9.21
CA ASP A 132 -11.06 13.27 9.98
C ASP A 132 -9.99 14.00 9.16
N VAL A 133 -9.32 13.30 8.24
CA VAL A 133 -8.37 13.83 7.26
C VAL A 133 -8.92 13.58 5.86
N PRO A 134 -9.81 14.44 5.33
CA PRO A 134 -10.56 14.14 4.10
C PRO A 134 -9.69 14.07 2.84
N ASP A 135 -8.54 14.75 2.84
CA ASP A 135 -7.54 14.79 1.76
C ASP A 135 -6.37 13.80 1.99
N TYR A 136 -6.49 12.84 2.93
CA TYR A 136 -5.37 11.97 3.31
C TYR A 136 -4.72 11.23 2.13
N VAL A 137 -5.48 10.90 1.09
CA VAL A 137 -4.96 10.28 -0.14
C VAL A 137 -4.01 11.24 -0.87
N ASP A 138 -4.48 12.44 -1.21
CA ASP A 138 -3.66 13.47 -1.87
C ASP A 138 -2.43 13.83 -1.01
N LEU A 139 -2.62 13.95 0.31
CA LEU A 139 -1.56 14.22 1.29
C LEU A 139 -0.50 13.12 1.28
N ALA A 140 -0.90 11.85 1.28
CA ALA A 140 0.01 10.72 1.31
C ALA A 140 0.90 10.69 0.06
N PHE A 141 0.32 10.85 -1.14
CA PHE A 141 1.08 10.88 -2.40
C PHE A 141 2.03 12.09 -2.48
N LYS A 142 1.58 13.29 -2.09
CA LYS A 142 2.43 14.48 -2.05
C LYS A 142 3.61 14.31 -1.10
N THR A 143 3.35 13.77 0.09
CA THR A 143 4.38 13.50 1.10
C THR A 143 5.37 12.46 0.61
N ALA A 144 4.87 11.35 0.05
CA ALA A 144 5.68 10.27 -0.52
C ALA A 144 6.61 10.78 -1.65
N ARG A 145 6.09 11.59 -2.57
CA ARG A 145 6.92 12.20 -3.63
C ARG A 145 7.99 13.13 -3.07
N ALA A 146 7.66 13.93 -2.06
CA ALA A 146 8.60 14.87 -1.46
C ALA A 146 9.75 14.12 -0.75
N ALA A 147 9.44 13.04 -0.04
CA ALA A 147 10.45 12.23 0.66
C ALA A 147 11.26 11.35 -0.31
N HIS A 148 10.65 10.83 -1.39
CA HIS A 148 11.30 9.89 -2.31
C HIS A 148 10.99 10.21 -3.78
N PRO A 149 11.71 11.19 -4.38
CA PRO A 149 11.41 11.70 -5.72
C PRO A 149 11.46 10.68 -6.86
N HIS A 150 12.22 9.59 -6.71
CA HIS A 150 12.47 8.62 -7.78
C HIS A 150 11.68 7.32 -7.66
N VAL A 151 11.05 7.06 -6.51
CA VAL A 151 10.26 5.83 -6.32
C VAL A 151 8.92 5.97 -7.04
N LYS A 152 8.45 4.90 -7.67
CA LYS A 152 7.13 4.89 -8.30
C LYS A 152 6.03 4.80 -7.25
N LEU A 153 5.02 5.66 -7.36
CA LEU A 153 3.94 5.79 -6.38
C LEU A 153 2.65 5.19 -6.94
N PHE A 154 2.15 4.15 -6.30
CA PHE A 154 0.96 3.41 -6.72
C PHE A 154 -0.21 3.60 -5.76
N TYR A 155 -1.41 3.73 -6.33
CA TYR A 155 -2.66 3.42 -5.63
C TYR A 155 -2.98 1.94 -5.85
N ASN A 156 -3.34 1.18 -4.81
CA ASN A 156 -3.64 -0.25 -4.95
C ASN A 156 -5.01 -0.58 -4.33
N ASP A 157 -5.82 -1.41 -4.99
CA ASP A 157 -7.15 -1.77 -4.48
C ASP A 157 -7.65 -3.12 -5.04
N TYR A 158 -8.71 -3.67 -4.44
CA TYR A 158 -9.43 -4.84 -4.94
C TYR A 158 -10.74 -4.42 -5.65
N SER A 159 -11.41 -5.36 -6.30
CA SER A 159 -12.76 -5.16 -6.87
C SER A 159 -12.92 -3.97 -7.80
N HIS A 160 -11.91 -3.67 -8.62
CA HIS A 160 -11.97 -2.53 -9.54
C HIS A 160 -11.39 -2.87 -10.92
N ALA A 161 -11.33 -4.16 -11.27
CA ALA A 161 -10.70 -4.66 -12.49
C ALA A 161 -11.66 -4.80 -13.69
N SER A 162 -12.96 -4.56 -13.50
CA SER A 162 -13.96 -4.65 -14.57
C SER A 162 -14.65 -3.31 -14.80
N SER A 163 -14.96 -3.01 -16.06
CA SER A 163 -15.82 -1.88 -16.46
C SER A 163 -17.30 -2.26 -16.53
N THR A 164 -17.63 -3.53 -16.29
CA THR A 164 -19.00 -4.07 -16.27
C THR A 164 -19.24 -4.94 -15.04
N GLY A 165 -20.51 -5.28 -14.77
CA GLY A 165 -20.88 -6.13 -13.64
C GLY A 165 -20.69 -5.46 -12.29
N TRP A 166 -20.59 -6.26 -11.23
CA TRP A 166 -20.65 -5.80 -9.83
C TRP A 166 -19.51 -4.86 -9.41
N SER A 167 -18.34 -4.94 -10.07
CA SER A 167 -17.17 -4.10 -9.76
C SER A 167 -17.05 -2.84 -10.63
N ALA A 168 -17.95 -2.66 -11.62
CA ALA A 168 -17.92 -1.52 -12.54
C ALA A 168 -17.96 -0.18 -11.83
N GLU A 169 -18.81 -0.08 -10.80
CA GLU A 169 -18.97 1.19 -10.09
C GLU A 169 -17.71 1.59 -9.32
N LYS A 170 -17.09 0.64 -8.61
CA LYS A 170 -15.83 0.89 -7.92
C LYS A 170 -14.69 1.17 -8.91
N SER A 171 -14.64 0.47 -10.04
CA SER A 171 -13.70 0.76 -11.13
C SER A 171 -13.81 2.21 -11.62
N ASN A 172 -15.04 2.69 -11.87
CA ASN A 172 -15.29 4.07 -12.26
C ASN A 172 -14.90 5.07 -11.15
N LYS A 173 -15.17 4.75 -9.88
CA LYS A 173 -14.76 5.59 -8.74
C LYS A 173 -13.24 5.72 -8.65
N VAL A 174 -12.50 4.61 -8.77
CA VAL A 174 -11.03 4.62 -8.79
C VAL A 174 -10.54 5.43 -9.98
N PHE A 175 -11.05 5.19 -11.19
CA PHE A 175 -10.69 5.95 -12.39
C PHE A 175 -10.89 7.45 -12.21
N ASN A 176 -12.08 7.86 -11.76
CA ASN A 176 -12.42 9.27 -11.56
C ASN A 176 -11.56 9.92 -10.46
N MET A 177 -11.29 9.21 -9.37
CA MET A 177 -10.39 9.68 -8.31
C MET A 177 -8.99 9.93 -8.87
N ILE A 178 -8.41 8.97 -9.59
CA ILE A 178 -7.07 9.09 -10.17
C ILE A 178 -7.00 10.21 -11.22
N ALA A 179 -8.01 10.31 -12.10
CA ALA A 179 -8.09 11.40 -13.08
C ALA A 179 -8.13 12.78 -12.38
N SER A 180 -8.92 12.89 -11.31
CA SER A 180 -9.05 14.10 -10.50
C SER A 180 -7.74 14.45 -9.76
N MET A 181 -7.06 13.44 -9.19
CA MET A 181 -5.73 13.58 -8.58
C MET A 181 -4.70 14.12 -9.58
N LYS A 182 -4.64 13.54 -10.78
CA LYS A 182 -3.74 14.01 -11.84
C LYS A 182 -4.05 15.45 -12.24
N ASN A 183 -5.32 15.82 -12.37
CA ASN A 183 -5.73 17.20 -12.67
C ASN A 183 -5.34 18.20 -11.57
N ARG A 184 -5.35 17.78 -10.30
CA ARG A 184 -4.86 18.57 -9.16
C ARG A 184 -3.33 18.55 -8.98
N GLY A 185 -2.58 17.91 -9.87
CA GLY A 185 -1.13 17.79 -9.77
C GLY A 185 -0.64 16.87 -8.64
N VAL A 186 -1.47 15.94 -8.17
CA VAL A 186 -1.05 14.93 -7.19
C VAL A 186 -0.12 13.92 -7.88
N PRO A 187 1.07 13.64 -7.32
CA PRO A 187 2.06 12.80 -7.98
C PRO A 187 1.69 11.32 -7.82
N ILE A 188 1.16 10.71 -8.88
CA ILE A 188 0.86 9.27 -8.96
C ILE A 188 1.43 8.69 -10.25
N ASP A 189 2.07 7.52 -10.16
CA ASP A 189 2.71 6.86 -11.30
C ASP A 189 1.92 5.65 -11.82
N GLY A 190 1.10 5.03 -10.98
CA GLY A 190 0.39 3.81 -11.36
C GLY A 190 -0.78 3.43 -10.48
N VAL A 191 -1.56 2.47 -10.98
CA VAL A 191 -2.69 1.84 -10.28
C VAL A 191 -2.47 0.34 -10.26
N GLY A 192 -2.48 -0.25 -9.07
CA GLY A 192 -2.36 -1.67 -8.82
C GLY A 192 -3.73 -2.32 -8.68
N PHE A 193 -3.96 -3.36 -9.47
CA PHE A 193 -5.16 -4.18 -9.43
C PHE A 193 -4.81 -5.46 -8.65
N GLN A 194 -5.38 -5.63 -7.45
CA GLN A 194 -5.05 -6.81 -6.61
C GLN A 194 -5.46 -8.14 -7.25
N LEU A 195 -6.53 -8.13 -8.06
CA LEU A 195 -7.05 -9.30 -8.78
C LEU A 195 -7.38 -10.51 -7.87
N HIS A 196 -7.85 -10.26 -6.65
CA HIS A 196 -8.58 -11.27 -5.88
C HIS A 196 -9.94 -11.52 -6.54
N VAL A 197 -9.96 -12.49 -7.46
CA VAL A 197 -11.14 -12.89 -8.23
C VAL A 197 -11.80 -14.12 -7.62
N ASP A 198 -13.12 -14.19 -7.77
CA ASP A 198 -13.95 -15.30 -7.33
C ASP A 198 -14.75 -15.79 -8.55
N LEU A 199 -14.66 -17.10 -8.83
CA LEU A 199 -15.35 -17.72 -9.97
C LEU A 199 -16.88 -17.56 -9.89
N MET A 200 -17.43 -17.42 -8.67
CA MET A 200 -18.87 -17.23 -8.47
C MET A 200 -19.31 -15.77 -8.62
N LYS A 201 -18.37 -14.85 -8.87
CA LYS A 201 -18.61 -13.41 -9.03
C LYS A 201 -18.19 -12.89 -10.42
N LEU A 202 -17.89 -13.78 -11.36
CA LEU A 202 -17.67 -13.44 -12.78
C LEU A 202 -19.02 -13.34 -13.51
#